data_AF-Q0V5Z8-F1
#
_entry.id   AF-Q0V5Z8-F1
#
_cell.length_a   1.000
_cell.length_b   1.000
_cell.length_c   1.000
_cell.angle_alpha   90.00
_cell.angle_beta   90.00
_cell.angle_gamma   90.00
#
_symmetry.space_group_name_H-M   'P 1'
#
loop_
_entity.id
_entity.type
_entity.pdbx_description
1 polymer ?
#
loop_
_entity_poly.entity_id
_entity_poly.type
_entity_poly.pdbx_seq_one_letter_code
_entity_poly.pdbx_strand_id
1 'polypeptide(L)'
;MLSTTVDTPPREPTAQTGAPDIPIPPASPAINTCMPAPMFGSPPPCESISRNQALTIEKSVSSPSVEPALTIPTAATRGPVIPPIIKLGRSKGAQVLDRLYTPNSDGLFFHSFSSATAAMTMGSWQSPHSDDTIPNTEEEDREVVRRLFDAFMDLSGALDTPDNAYRKRFTPGSTVFYKPWTVERCAWDVLNKVKTIHQWGFITPITDVDILKQIGQTENWTQKQEKVWTVIGAPHKLHNSSVVNNKSNEDRNKWVKTGRAEEKSKKRKTLHEEADEEIVSAAELLMSFSKA
;
A
#
# COMPACT_ATOMS: atom_id res chain seq x y z
N MET A 1 -41.85 -60.69 32.80
CA MET A 1 -41.84 -60.72 31.32
C MET A 1 -42.60 -59.50 30.83
N LEU A 2 -41.90 -58.42 30.52
CA LEU A 2 -42.48 -57.15 30.05
C LEU A 2 -41.83 -56.87 28.69
N SER A 3 -42.61 -57.03 27.62
CA SER A 3 -42.23 -56.68 26.25
C SER A 3 -42.38 -55.17 26.06
N THR A 4 -41.26 -54.50 25.81
CA THR A 4 -41.20 -53.13 25.31
C THR A 4 -41.22 -53.15 23.79
N THR A 5 -42.33 -52.74 23.18
CA THR A 5 -42.47 -52.46 21.75
C THR A 5 -41.82 -51.12 21.42
N VAL A 6 -40.88 -51.14 20.46
CA VAL A 6 -40.21 -49.95 19.92
C VAL A 6 -41.04 -49.41 18.77
N ASP A 7 -41.50 -48.17 18.94
CA ASP A 7 -42.29 -47.42 17.95
C ASP A 7 -41.35 -46.87 16.87
N THR A 8 -41.62 -47.19 15.61
CA THR A 8 -40.79 -46.79 14.45
C THR A 8 -41.51 -45.67 13.69
N PRO A 9 -40.90 -44.49 13.50
CA PRO A 9 -41.56 -43.39 12.81
C PRO A 9 -41.71 -43.64 11.28
N PRO A 10 -42.73 -43.04 10.65
CA PRO A 10 -43.06 -43.27 9.25
C PRO A 10 -42.03 -42.65 8.30
N ARG A 11 -41.74 -43.41 7.24
CA ARG A 11 -40.75 -43.15 6.19
C ARG A 11 -41.27 -42.05 5.24
N GLU A 12 -40.49 -40.99 5.04
CA GLU A 12 -40.76 -39.93 4.06
C GLU A 12 -40.76 -40.46 2.61
N PRO A 13 -41.60 -39.91 1.72
CA PRO A 13 -41.63 -40.27 0.31
C PRO A 13 -40.45 -39.64 -0.45
N THR A 14 -39.64 -40.50 -1.06
CA THR A 14 -38.55 -40.13 -1.97
C THR A 14 -39.10 -39.43 -3.22
N ALA A 15 -38.82 -38.13 -3.35
CA ALA A 15 -39.07 -37.39 -4.59
C ALA A 15 -38.09 -37.87 -5.68
N GLN A 16 -38.63 -38.42 -6.77
CA GLN A 16 -37.88 -38.72 -7.99
C GLN A 16 -37.60 -37.41 -8.73
N THR A 17 -36.36 -36.93 -8.68
CA THR A 17 -35.86 -35.84 -9.52
C THR A 17 -35.56 -36.42 -10.91
N GLY A 18 -36.54 -36.34 -11.82
CA GLY A 18 -36.29 -36.52 -13.24
C GLY A 18 -35.47 -35.33 -13.76
N ALA A 19 -34.22 -35.58 -14.15
CA ALA A 19 -33.40 -34.60 -14.85
C ALA A 19 -33.97 -34.39 -16.27
N PRO A 20 -34.26 -33.15 -16.71
CA PRO A 20 -34.57 -32.90 -18.10
C PRO A 20 -33.30 -33.04 -18.95
N ASP A 21 -33.40 -33.84 -20.03
CA ASP A 21 -32.40 -33.93 -21.08
C ASP A 21 -32.09 -32.54 -21.63
N ILE A 22 -30.89 -32.03 -21.33
CA ILE A 22 -30.36 -30.80 -21.92
C ILE A 22 -29.72 -31.18 -23.26
N PRO A 23 -30.18 -30.62 -24.39
CA PRO A 23 -29.55 -30.87 -25.68
C PRO A 23 -28.10 -30.34 -25.69
N ILE A 24 -27.17 -31.24 -25.99
CA ILE A 24 -25.75 -30.94 -26.17
C ILE A 24 -25.61 -30.03 -27.40
N PRO A 25 -25.06 -28.81 -27.27
CA PRO A 25 -24.80 -27.96 -28.42
C PRO A 25 -23.69 -28.57 -29.31
N PRO A 26 -23.77 -28.43 -30.64
CA PRO A 26 -22.75 -28.95 -31.55
C PRO A 26 -21.40 -28.30 -31.28
N ALA A 27 -20.36 -29.13 -31.28
CA ALA A 27 -18.97 -28.73 -31.13
C ALA A 27 -18.64 -27.60 -32.11
N SER A 28 -18.28 -26.43 -31.59
CA SER A 28 -17.78 -25.33 -32.40
C SER A 28 -16.42 -25.70 -33.01
N PRO A 29 -16.17 -25.36 -34.28
CA PRO A 29 -14.90 -25.67 -34.94
C PRO A 29 -13.75 -24.93 -34.27
N ALA A 30 -12.61 -25.61 -34.14
CA ALA A 30 -11.37 -25.06 -33.61
C ALA A 30 -10.95 -23.83 -34.41
N ILE A 31 -11.17 -22.64 -33.85
CA ILE A 31 -10.59 -21.41 -34.35
C ILE A 31 -9.15 -21.40 -33.89
N ASN A 32 -8.28 -21.83 -34.78
CA ASN A 32 -6.82 -21.74 -34.69
C ASN A 32 -6.44 -20.24 -34.73
N THR A 33 -6.59 -19.57 -33.59
CA THR A 33 -6.19 -18.16 -33.45
C THR A 33 -4.73 -18.14 -33.03
N CYS A 34 -3.88 -18.04 -34.03
CA CYS A 34 -2.49 -17.66 -33.90
C CYS A 34 -2.43 -16.32 -33.14
N MET A 35 -2.11 -16.37 -31.85
CA MET A 35 -1.77 -15.18 -31.07
C MET A 35 -0.44 -14.63 -31.58
N PRO A 36 -0.34 -13.34 -31.97
CA PRO A 36 0.96 -12.72 -32.12
C PRO A 36 1.62 -12.66 -30.73
N ALA A 37 2.85 -13.16 -30.65
CA ALA A 37 3.69 -13.04 -29.47
C ALA A 37 3.75 -11.58 -29.00
N PRO A 38 3.74 -11.30 -27.69
CA PRO A 38 4.02 -9.96 -27.20
C PRO A 38 5.44 -9.60 -27.60
N MET A 39 5.58 -8.63 -28.51
CA MET A 39 6.84 -7.94 -28.78
C MET A 39 7.25 -7.14 -27.54
N PHE A 40 7.76 -7.84 -26.53
CA PHE A 40 8.72 -7.26 -25.61
C PHE A 40 10.02 -7.14 -26.38
N GLY A 41 10.31 -5.93 -26.87
CA GLY A 41 11.62 -5.60 -27.39
C GLY A 41 12.66 -5.88 -26.30
N SER A 42 13.48 -6.89 -26.54
CA SER A 42 14.73 -7.09 -25.81
C SER A 42 15.55 -5.80 -25.88
N PRO A 43 16.10 -5.30 -24.77
CA PRO A 43 17.14 -4.28 -24.86
C PRO A 43 18.34 -4.85 -25.65
N PRO A 44 19.01 -4.02 -26.46
CA PRO A 44 20.13 -4.47 -27.28
C PRO A 44 21.25 -5.05 -26.41
N PRO A 45 21.93 -6.12 -26.85
CA PRO A 45 23.11 -6.63 -26.17
C PRO A 45 24.19 -5.55 -26.21
N CYS A 46 24.67 -5.15 -25.03
CA CYS A 46 25.83 -4.30 -24.89
C CYS A 46 27.04 -5.12 -25.33
N GLU A 47 27.57 -4.81 -26.52
CA GLU A 47 28.77 -5.43 -27.07
C GLU A 47 29.98 -5.18 -26.17
N SER A 48 30.45 -6.27 -25.58
CA SER A 48 31.86 -6.68 -25.45
C SER A 48 32.94 -5.59 -25.62
N ILE A 49 33.58 -5.24 -24.50
CA ILE A 49 35.02 -5.00 -24.50
C ILE A 49 35.70 -6.27 -24.01
N SER A 50 36.19 -7.02 -24.99
CA SER A 50 37.13 -8.11 -24.85
C SER A 50 38.53 -7.53 -24.63
N ARG A 51 39.21 -7.94 -23.56
CA ARG A 51 40.68 -7.99 -23.50
C ARG A 51 41.15 -8.87 -22.35
N ASN A 52 41.66 -10.05 -22.72
CA ASN A 52 42.96 -10.63 -22.33
C ASN A 52 43.21 -10.80 -20.81
N GLN A 53 43.61 -11.96 -20.28
CA GLN A 53 44.56 -12.93 -20.82
C GLN A 53 44.54 -14.21 -19.97
N ALA A 54 44.84 -15.32 -20.62
CA ALA A 54 45.09 -16.62 -20.03
C ALA A 54 46.37 -16.64 -19.17
N LEU A 55 46.36 -17.44 -18.10
CA LEU A 55 47.57 -18.01 -17.51
C LEU A 55 47.22 -19.32 -16.79
N THR A 56 47.44 -20.40 -17.53
CA THR A 56 47.59 -21.76 -17.03
C THR A 56 48.91 -21.84 -16.28
N ILE A 57 48.90 -22.23 -15.00
CA ILE A 57 50.08 -22.77 -14.32
C ILE A 57 49.62 -23.97 -13.48
N GLU A 58 49.91 -25.17 -14.00
CA GLU A 58 50.10 -26.34 -13.16
C GLU A 58 51.50 -26.29 -12.55
N LYS A 59 51.62 -26.52 -11.22
CA LYS A 59 52.71 -27.34 -10.69
C LYS A 59 52.45 -27.78 -9.25
N SER A 60 52.32 -29.08 -9.08
CA SER A 60 52.46 -29.82 -7.83
C SER A 60 53.95 -29.97 -7.47
N VAL A 61 54.35 -29.62 -6.24
CA VAL A 61 55.52 -30.21 -5.55
C VAL A 61 55.29 -30.20 -4.04
N SER A 62 55.60 -31.36 -3.45
CA SER A 62 55.69 -31.77 -2.05
C SER A 62 56.52 -30.87 -1.11
N SER A 63 56.11 -30.86 0.17
CA SER A 63 56.79 -30.46 1.43
C SER A 63 58.20 -31.06 1.64
N PRO A 64 58.97 -30.79 2.74
CA PRO A 64 58.69 -30.01 3.97
C PRO A 64 59.87 -29.11 4.48
N SER A 65 59.70 -28.49 5.66
CA SER A 65 60.70 -28.39 6.77
C SER A 65 61.01 -26.97 7.33
N VAL A 66 60.61 -26.80 8.60
CA VAL A 66 61.28 -26.08 9.72
C VAL A 66 61.32 -24.53 9.77
N GLU A 67 60.63 -24.02 10.82
CA GLU A 67 60.81 -22.84 11.71
C GLU A 67 62.09 -21.96 11.62
N PRO A 68 62.12 -20.69 12.15
CA PRO A 68 61.41 -20.24 13.36
C PRO A 68 60.75 -18.84 13.35
N ALA A 69 60.01 -18.63 14.43
CA ALA A 69 59.15 -17.52 14.80
C ALA A 69 59.78 -16.11 14.68
N LEU A 70 59.03 -15.22 14.05
CA LEU A 70 59.13 -13.77 14.23
C LEU A 70 57.75 -13.27 14.69
N THR A 71 57.65 -13.07 15.99
CA THR A 71 56.45 -12.61 16.70
C THR A 71 56.20 -11.13 16.36
N ILE A 72 55.46 -10.89 15.28
CA ILE A 72 54.84 -9.58 15.04
C ILE A 72 53.73 -9.43 16.08
N PRO A 73 53.66 -8.33 16.86
CA PRO A 73 52.56 -8.11 17.76
C PRO A 73 51.28 -8.07 16.93
N THR A 74 50.50 -9.14 17.02
CA THR A 74 49.15 -9.24 16.50
C THR A 74 48.35 -8.13 17.16
N ALA A 75 48.27 -6.98 16.47
CA ALA A 75 47.27 -5.97 16.76
C ALA A 75 45.96 -6.72 16.71
N ALA A 76 45.38 -6.98 17.89
CA ALA A 76 44.14 -7.69 18.01
C ALA A 76 43.13 -6.92 17.17
N THR A 77 42.85 -7.44 15.98
CA THR A 77 41.74 -7.03 15.13
C THR A 77 40.51 -7.32 15.95
N ARG A 78 40.14 -6.38 16.82
CA ARG A 78 38.84 -6.35 17.47
C ARG A 78 37.87 -6.31 16.30
N GLY A 79 37.32 -7.46 15.96
CA GLY A 79 36.25 -7.57 14.99
C GLY A 79 35.21 -6.51 15.35
N PRO A 80 34.54 -5.91 14.35
CA PRO A 80 33.58 -4.85 14.59
C PRO A 80 32.61 -5.33 15.66
N VAL A 81 32.66 -4.69 16.84
CA VAL A 81 31.75 -4.98 17.94
C VAL A 81 30.40 -4.48 17.45
N ILE A 82 29.61 -5.39 16.87
CA ILE A 82 28.25 -5.08 16.41
C ILE A 82 27.48 -4.70 17.68
N PRO A 83 27.05 -3.44 17.82
CA PRO A 83 26.35 -3.02 19.02
C PRO A 83 25.06 -3.83 19.18
N PRO A 84 24.62 -4.06 20.43
CA PRO A 84 23.38 -4.77 20.70
C PRO A 84 22.22 -4.13 19.93
N ILE A 85 21.37 -4.97 19.33
CA ILE A 85 20.24 -4.58 18.48
C ILE A 85 19.37 -3.52 19.19
N ILE A 86 19.09 -2.43 18.48
CA ILE A 86 18.54 -1.21 19.07
C ILE A 86 17.06 -1.12 18.75
N LYS A 87 16.23 -1.23 19.79
CA LYS A 87 14.78 -1.06 19.67
C LYS A 87 14.45 0.41 19.48
N LEU A 88 13.81 0.76 18.35
CA LEU A 88 13.45 2.13 17.97
C LEU A 88 12.22 2.63 18.74
N GLY A 89 12.35 2.90 20.04
CA GLY A 89 11.22 3.31 20.87
C GLY A 89 10.46 4.57 20.38
N ARG A 90 9.14 4.40 20.17
CA ARG A 90 7.95 5.31 20.08
C ARG A 90 8.02 6.81 19.72
N SER A 91 9.16 7.50 19.72
CA SER A 91 9.18 8.95 19.42
C SER A 91 10.51 9.49 18.87
N LYS A 92 11.53 8.64 18.73
CA LYS A 92 12.89 9.09 18.38
C LYS A 92 13.50 8.33 17.21
N GLY A 93 12.71 7.72 16.32
CA GLY A 93 13.17 6.80 15.27
C GLY A 93 14.46 7.21 14.55
N ALA A 94 14.53 8.45 14.05
CA ALA A 94 15.76 8.97 13.44
C ALA A 94 16.77 9.51 14.49
N GLN A 95 16.32 10.20 15.53
CA GLN A 95 17.19 10.75 16.59
C GLN A 95 17.94 9.68 17.40
N VAL A 96 17.47 8.44 17.40
CA VAL A 96 18.18 7.30 17.98
C VAL A 96 19.37 6.94 17.10
N LEU A 97 19.22 6.92 15.78
CA LEU A 97 20.32 6.67 14.83
C LEU A 97 21.38 7.77 14.94
N ASP A 98 20.98 9.04 15.08
CA ASP A 98 21.90 10.17 15.26
C ASP A 98 22.77 10.06 16.54
N ARG A 99 22.30 9.32 17.56
CA ARG A 99 23.06 9.10 18.81
C ARG A 99 24.07 7.96 18.70
N LEU A 100 23.93 7.10 17.70
CA LEU A 100 24.68 5.86 17.57
C LEU A 100 25.82 5.98 16.57
N TYR A 101 25.62 6.81 15.54
CA TYR A 101 26.61 7.05 14.52
C TYR A 101 27.14 8.47 14.68
N THR A 102 28.35 8.58 15.20
CA THR A 102 29.11 9.83 15.18
C THR A 102 29.99 9.88 13.95
N PRO A 103 30.15 11.04 13.29
CA PRO A 103 31.08 11.16 12.18
C PRO A 103 32.51 10.92 12.68
N ASN A 104 33.29 10.22 11.86
CA ASN A 104 34.72 10.03 12.08
C ASN A 104 35.50 11.34 11.86
N SER A 105 36.82 11.32 12.07
CA SER A 105 37.71 12.47 11.81
C SER A 105 37.54 13.07 10.41
N ASP A 106 37.17 12.23 9.44
CA ASP A 106 37.05 12.61 8.03
C ASP A 106 35.62 13.10 7.69
N GLY A 107 34.74 13.25 8.69
CA GLY A 107 33.35 13.67 8.51
C GLY A 107 32.39 12.58 8.00
N LEU A 108 32.87 11.36 7.74
CA LEU A 108 32.08 10.21 7.30
C LEU A 108 31.63 9.35 8.48
N PHE A 109 30.43 8.75 8.40
CA PHE A 109 29.86 7.92 9.47
C PHE A 109 30.26 6.43 9.41
N PHE A 110 30.70 5.94 8.25
CA PHE A 110 31.04 4.52 8.05
C PHE A 110 32.39 4.38 7.35
N HIS A 111 33.19 3.38 7.74
CA HIS A 111 34.51 3.11 7.14
C HIS A 111 34.46 2.14 5.95
N SER A 112 33.34 1.46 5.73
CA SER A 112 33.18 0.50 4.64
C SER A 112 31.71 0.32 4.25
N PHE A 113 31.49 -0.14 3.01
CA PHE A 113 30.16 -0.52 2.52
C PHE A 113 29.49 -1.58 3.41
N SER A 114 30.28 -2.54 3.90
CA SER A 114 29.78 -3.57 4.82
C SER A 114 29.30 -2.97 6.14
N SER A 115 30.03 -2.00 6.71
CA SER A 115 29.61 -1.30 7.94
C SER A 115 28.36 -0.45 7.73
N ALA A 116 28.25 0.23 6.59
CA ALA A 116 27.05 1.00 6.25
C ALA A 116 25.84 0.08 6.06
N THR A 117 26.01 -1.05 5.38
CA THR A 117 24.96 -2.05 5.17
C THR A 117 24.49 -2.65 6.49
N ALA A 118 25.42 -3.01 7.39
CA ALA A 118 25.07 -3.54 8.71
C ALA A 118 24.26 -2.54 9.54
N ALA A 119 24.60 -1.25 9.47
CA ALA A 119 23.85 -0.19 10.13
C ALA A 119 22.42 -0.04 9.59
N MET A 120 22.25 -0.17 8.27
CA MET A 120 20.92 -0.17 7.64
C MET A 120 20.09 -1.38 8.09
N THR A 121 20.71 -2.55 8.26
CA THR A 121 20.02 -3.75 8.78
C THR A 121 19.56 -3.56 10.22
N MET A 122 20.32 -2.84 11.06
CA MET A 122 19.95 -2.59 12.46
C MET A 122 18.75 -1.66 12.64
N GLY A 123 18.51 -0.74 11.69
CA GLY A 123 17.37 0.19 11.71
C GLY A 123 16.07 -0.39 11.17
N SER A 124 16.03 -1.69 10.88
CA SER A 124 14.84 -2.35 10.33
C SER A 124 13.74 -2.53 11.39
N TRP A 125 12.49 -2.32 10.98
CA TRP A 125 11.34 -2.64 11.82
C TRP A 125 11.35 -4.13 12.13
N GLN A 126 11.40 -4.48 13.42
CA GLN A 126 11.37 -5.87 13.85
C GLN A 126 9.94 -6.39 13.85
N SER A 127 9.77 -7.62 13.37
CA SER A 127 8.50 -8.32 13.48
C SER A 127 8.06 -8.43 14.95
N PRO A 128 6.77 -8.21 15.26
CA PRO A 128 6.20 -8.52 16.56
C PRO A 128 6.45 -9.99 16.91
N HIS A 129 6.71 -10.25 18.19
CA HIS A 129 6.94 -11.62 18.65
C HIS A 129 5.64 -12.42 18.54
N SER A 130 5.67 -13.52 17.77
CA SER A 130 4.59 -14.52 17.65
C SER A 130 3.19 -13.91 17.49
N ASP A 131 2.89 -13.41 16.29
CA ASP A 131 1.55 -12.93 15.95
C ASP A 131 0.68 -14.08 15.43
N ASP A 132 -0.24 -14.56 16.28
CA ASP A 132 -1.17 -15.65 16.01
C ASP A 132 -2.29 -15.28 15.03
N THR A 133 -2.41 -14.00 14.67
CA THR A 133 -3.46 -13.49 13.77
C THR A 133 -3.08 -13.56 12.30
N ILE A 134 -1.83 -13.87 11.98
CA ILE A 134 -1.36 -14.04 10.60
C ILE A 134 -1.82 -15.41 10.09
N PRO A 135 -2.49 -15.49 8.92
CA PRO A 135 -2.88 -16.77 8.35
C PRO A 135 -1.65 -17.65 8.09
N ASN A 136 -1.69 -18.88 8.60
CA ASN A 136 -0.58 -19.83 8.52
C ASN A 136 -0.87 -20.98 7.56
N THR A 137 -2.12 -21.12 7.11
CA THR A 137 -2.55 -22.13 6.14
C THR A 137 -3.02 -21.50 4.84
N GLU A 138 -2.99 -22.28 3.75
CA GLU A 138 -3.46 -21.82 2.44
C GLU A 138 -4.97 -21.55 2.44
N GLU A 139 -5.73 -22.29 3.24
CA GLU A 139 -7.17 -22.08 3.45
C GLU A 139 -7.45 -20.71 4.10
N GLU A 140 -6.72 -20.37 5.16
CA GLU A 140 -6.83 -19.06 5.80
C GLU A 140 -6.37 -17.93 4.87
N ASP A 141 -5.29 -18.13 4.11
CA ASP A 141 -4.83 -17.17 3.11
C ASP A 141 -5.93 -16.91 2.07
N ARG A 142 -6.56 -17.96 1.54
CA ARG A 142 -7.67 -17.85 0.58
C ARG A 142 -8.86 -17.07 1.15
N GLU A 143 -9.21 -17.30 2.42
CA GLU A 143 -10.30 -16.58 3.08
C GLU A 143 -9.98 -15.08 3.24
N VAL A 144 -8.73 -14.73 3.58
CA VAL A 144 -8.29 -13.33 3.66
C VAL A 144 -8.28 -12.67 2.28
N VAL A 145 -7.77 -13.36 1.25
CA VAL A 145 -7.76 -12.87 -0.12
C VAL A 145 -9.18 -12.65 -0.65
N ARG A 146 -10.10 -13.56 -0.35
CA ARG A 146 -11.52 -13.42 -0.72
C ARG A 146 -12.11 -12.15 -0.11
N ARG A 147 -11.86 -11.90 1.19
CA ARG A 147 -12.31 -10.66 1.86
C ARG A 147 -11.69 -9.40 1.26
N LEU A 148 -10.40 -9.43 0.91
CA LEU A 148 -9.72 -8.31 0.25
C LEU A 148 -10.27 -8.06 -1.15
N PHE A 149 -10.52 -9.12 -1.91
CA PHE A 149 -11.12 -9.06 -3.24
C PHE A 149 -12.53 -8.47 -3.19
N ASP A 150 -13.38 -8.97 -2.28
CA ASP A 150 -14.74 -8.46 -2.06
C ASP A 150 -14.69 -6.96 -1.69
N ALA A 151 -13.74 -6.56 -0.83
CA ALA A 151 -13.55 -5.17 -0.46
C ALA A 151 -13.06 -4.27 -1.61
N PHE A 152 -12.20 -4.76 -2.51
CA PHE A 152 -11.79 -4.00 -3.69
C PHE A 152 -12.91 -3.81 -4.71
N MET A 153 -13.79 -4.81 -4.82
CA MET A 153 -14.90 -4.80 -5.78
C MET A 153 -16.17 -4.13 -5.23
N ASP A 154 -16.27 -3.94 -3.92
CA ASP A 154 -17.38 -3.23 -3.29
C ASP A 154 -17.28 -1.71 -3.50
N LEU A 155 -18.01 -1.23 -4.50
CA LEU A 155 -18.16 0.20 -4.81
C LEU A 155 -19.40 0.82 -4.17
N SER A 156 -20.15 0.09 -3.35
CA SER A 156 -21.43 0.57 -2.81
C SER A 156 -21.27 1.81 -1.92
N GLY A 157 -20.15 1.92 -1.21
CA GLY A 157 -19.78 3.08 -0.40
C GLY A 157 -18.98 4.17 -1.12
N ALA A 158 -18.65 3.97 -2.41
CA ALA A 158 -17.87 4.95 -3.16
C ALA A 158 -18.77 6.13 -3.60
N LEU A 159 -18.33 7.34 -3.31
CA LEU A 159 -19.05 8.59 -3.64
C LEU A 159 -18.77 9.07 -5.07
N ASP A 160 -18.06 8.25 -5.82
CA ASP A 160 -17.68 8.56 -7.18
C ASP A 160 -18.93 8.57 -8.07
N THR A 161 -19.04 9.61 -8.88
CA THR A 161 -20.10 9.68 -9.89
C THR A 161 -20.00 8.47 -10.83
N PRO A 162 -21.13 8.00 -11.41
CA PRO A 162 -21.12 6.90 -12.37
C PRO A 162 -20.13 7.13 -13.52
N ASP A 163 -19.87 8.40 -13.85
CA ASP A 163 -18.94 8.79 -14.90
C ASP A 163 -17.47 8.93 -14.49
N ASN A 164 -17.16 8.82 -13.19
CA ASN A 164 -15.79 8.90 -12.70
C ASN A 164 -14.93 7.81 -13.34
N ALA A 165 -13.76 8.21 -13.86
CA ALA A 165 -12.77 7.32 -14.44
C ALA A 165 -12.34 6.19 -13.49
N TYR A 166 -12.30 6.44 -12.18
CA TYR A 166 -11.99 5.42 -11.18
C TYR A 166 -13.09 4.37 -11.08
N ARG A 167 -14.34 4.79 -10.89
CA ARG A 167 -15.50 3.90 -10.82
C ARG A 167 -15.65 3.06 -12.09
N LYS A 168 -15.44 3.68 -13.26
CA LYS A 168 -15.44 2.97 -14.55
C LYS A 168 -14.45 1.79 -14.57
N ARG A 169 -13.32 1.86 -13.87
CA ARG A 169 -12.33 0.75 -13.84
C ARG A 169 -12.79 -0.49 -13.09
N PHE A 170 -13.75 -0.32 -12.17
CA PHE A 170 -14.27 -1.38 -11.31
C PHE A 170 -15.74 -1.73 -11.59
N THR A 171 -16.40 -1.04 -12.54
CA THR A 171 -17.76 -1.38 -12.97
C THR A 171 -17.75 -2.37 -14.15
N PRO A 172 -18.33 -3.56 -14.00
CA PRO A 172 -18.45 -4.53 -15.11
C PRO A 172 -19.17 -3.91 -16.32
N GLY A 173 -18.65 -4.16 -17.52
CA GLY A 173 -19.22 -3.64 -18.79
C GLY A 173 -18.66 -2.31 -19.26
N SER A 174 -17.76 -1.67 -18.50
CA SER A 174 -16.98 -0.53 -19.00
C SER A 174 -15.78 -0.98 -19.86
N THR A 175 -15.29 -0.09 -20.72
CA THR A 175 -14.20 -0.35 -21.68
C THR A 175 -12.81 -0.46 -21.04
N VAL A 176 -12.63 -0.05 -19.77
CA VAL A 176 -11.32 0.01 -19.08
C VAL A 176 -11.39 -0.76 -17.76
N PHE A 177 -11.88 -2.00 -17.81
CA PHE A 177 -12.17 -2.79 -16.62
C PHE A 177 -10.97 -3.64 -16.18
N TYR A 178 -10.56 -3.53 -14.91
CA TYR A 178 -9.67 -4.53 -14.32
C TYR A 178 -10.39 -5.87 -14.29
N LYS A 179 -9.81 -6.89 -14.93
CA LYS A 179 -10.40 -8.23 -14.91
C LYS A 179 -10.40 -8.76 -13.47
N PRO A 180 -11.41 -9.53 -13.01
CA PRO A 180 -11.49 -9.99 -11.62
C PRO A 180 -10.20 -10.68 -11.14
N TRP A 181 -9.61 -11.56 -11.96
CA TRP A 181 -8.36 -12.24 -11.63
C TRP A 181 -7.17 -11.27 -11.39
N THR A 182 -7.16 -10.08 -12.00
CA THR A 182 -6.11 -9.08 -11.75
C THR A 182 -6.22 -8.45 -10.37
N VAL A 183 -7.46 -8.24 -9.89
CA VAL A 183 -7.75 -7.74 -8.55
C VAL A 183 -7.44 -8.82 -7.51
N GLU A 184 -7.81 -10.08 -7.80
CA GLU A 184 -7.47 -11.22 -6.96
C GLU A 184 -5.94 -11.39 -6.82
N ARG A 185 -5.20 -11.33 -7.93
CA ARG A 185 -3.72 -11.36 -7.89
C ARG A 185 -3.16 -10.22 -7.06
N CYS A 186 -3.71 -9.01 -7.18
CA CYS A 186 -3.31 -7.86 -6.35
C CYS A 186 -3.56 -8.13 -4.86
N ALA A 187 -4.69 -8.75 -4.50
CA ALA A 187 -4.99 -9.13 -3.13
C ALA A 187 -3.99 -10.17 -2.58
N TRP A 188 -3.60 -11.15 -3.38
CA TRP A 188 -2.51 -12.08 -3.05
C TRP A 188 -1.18 -11.36 -2.81
N ASP A 189 -0.81 -10.43 -3.69
CA ASP A 189 0.43 -9.64 -3.55
C ASP A 189 0.43 -8.79 -2.26
N VAL A 190 -0.72 -8.18 -1.92
CA VAL A 190 -0.90 -7.43 -0.68
C VAL A 190 -0.75 -8.35 0.53
N LEU A 191 -1.44 -9.49 0.57
CA LEU A 191 -1.34 -10.45 1.67
C LEU A 191 0.11 -10.93 1.85
N ASN A 192 0.78 -11.31 0.77
CA ASN A 192 2.16 -11.78 0.84
C ASN A 192 3.12 -10.69 1.38
N LYS A 193 2.94 -9.44 0.97
CA LYS A 193 3.71 -8.31 1.52
C LYS A 193 3.43 -8.11 3.01
N VAL A 194 2.18 -8.20 3.44
CA VAL A 194 1.79 -8.08 4.85
C VAL A 194 2.40 -9.20 5.68
N LYS A 195 2.33 -10.46 5.22
CA LYS A 195 2.98 -11.62 5.87
C LYS A 195 4.49 -11.44 5.94
N THR A 196 5.12 -11.02 4.83
CA THR A 196 6.57 -10.78 4.77
C THR A 196 7.00 -9.75 5.80
N ILE A 197 6.30 -8.60 5.86
CA ILE A 197 6.57 -7.55 6.83
C ILE A 197 6.40 -8.11 8.24
N HIS A 198 5.27 -8.73 8.56
CA HIS A 198 5.02 -9.20 9.92
C HIS A 198 5.91 -10.35 10.39
N GLN A 199 6.40 -11.21 9.49
CA GLN A 199 7.26 -12.34 9.87
C GLN A 199 8.73 -11.93 9.94
N TRP A 200 9.21 -11.19 8.96
CA TRP A 200 10.63 -10.91 8.77
C TRP A 200 11.02 -9.48 9.10
N GLY A 201 10.04 -8.62 9.36
CA GLY A 201 10.25 -7.20 9.48
C GLY A 201 10.32 -6.49 8.12
N PHE A 202 10.67 -5.22 8.14
CA PHE A 202 10.89 -4.44 6.91
C PHE A 202 12.35 -4.58 6.48
N ILE A 203 12.62 -5.46 5.51
CA ILE A 203 13.99 -5.79 5.06
C ILE A 203 14.59 -4.67 4.20
N THR A 204 13.76 -3.93 3.47
CA THR A 204 14.22 -2.86 2.59
C THR A 204 14.76 -1.69 3.43
N PRO A 205 15.97 -1.19 3.15
CA PRO A 205 16.50 -0.06 3.88
C PRO A 205 15.59 1.17 3.76
N ILE A 206 15.23 1.76 4.90
CA ILE A 206 14.47 3.00 4.96
C ILE A 206 15.42 4.11 5.33
N THR A 207 15.72 4.98 4.37
CA THR A 207 16.59 6.13 4.56
C THR A 207 15.81 7.41 4.86
N ASP A 208 14.50 7.41 4.60
CA ASP A 208 13.64 8.57 4.79
C ASP A 208 13.28 8.76 6.28
N VAL A 209 13.66 9.91 6.82
CA VAL A 209 13.49 10.30 8.23
C VAL A 209 12.02 10.36 8.63
N ASP A 210 11.15 10.84 7.74
CA ASP A 210 9.72 10.97 8.02
C ASP A 210 9.04 9.60 8.00
N ILE A 211 9.44 8.71 7.08
CA ILE A 211 8.97 7.32 7.05
C ILE A 211 9.40 6.60 8.33
N LEU A 212 10.66 6.73 8.75
CA LEU A 212 11.16 6.14 10.01
C LEU A 212 10.38 6.65 11.23
N LYS A 213 10.03 7.94 11.24
CA LYS A 213 9.21 8.54 12.30
C LYS A 213 7.80 7.96 12.33
N GLN A 214 7.17 7.77 11.16
CA GLN A 214 5.84 7.15 11.06
C GLN A 214 5.86 5.69 11.50
N ILE A 215 6.89 4.92 11.10
CA ILE A 215 7.05 3.53 11.52
C ILE A 215 7.22 3.40 13.03
N GLY A 216 8.01 4.28 13.66
CA GLY A 216 8.12 4.31 15.12
C GLY A 216 6.79 4.56 15.84
N GLN A 217 5.83 5.24 15.20
CA GLN A 217 4.48 5.42 15.75
C GLN A 217 3.62 4.17 15.62
N THR A 218 3.84 3.37 14.58
CA THR A 218 3.08 2.14 14.28
C THR A 218 3.74 0.88 14.83
N GLU A 219 4.96 0.95 15.36
CA GLU A 219 5.74 -0.21 15.85
C GLU A 219 5.00 -1.03 16.91
N ASN A 220 4.21 -0.37 17.76
CA ASN A 220 3.46 -1.03 18.82
C ASN A 220 2.02 -1.36 18.41
N TRP A 221 1.67 -1.16 17.15
CA TRP A 221 0.36 -1.52 16.65
C TRP A 221 0.35 -3.02 16.43
N THR A 222 -0.05 -3.76 17.46
CA THR A 222 -0.37 -5.18 17.32
C THR A 222 -1.67 -5.31 16.53
N GLN A 223 -1.86 -6.41 15.77
CA GLN A 223 -3.15 -6.69 15.12
C GLN A 223 -4.33 -6.76 16.11
N LYS A 224 -4.07 -6.98 17.42
CA LYS A 224 -5.10 -6.93 18.47
C LYS A 224 -5.53 -5.50 18.84
N GLN A 225 -4.74 -4.47 18.51
CA GLN A 225 -5.19 -3.09 18.64
C GLN A 225 -5.99 -2.69 17.39
N GLU A 226 -7.26 -2.32 17.62
CA GLU A 226 -8.26 -1.91 16.64
C GLU A 226 -7.73 -1.01 15.52
N LYS A 227 -6.65 -0.24 15.71
CA LYS A 227 -6.17 0.77 14.75
C LYS A 227 -5.60 0.21 13.43
N VAL A 228 -4.84 -0.89 13.45
CA VAL A 228 -4.33 -1.50 12.18
C VAL A 228 -5.48 -2.09 11.38
N TRP A 229 -6.34 -2.85 12.03
CA TRP A 229 -7.59 -3.30 11.41
C TRP A 229 -8.50 -2.13 11.08
N THR A 230 -8.51 -1.01 11.79
CA THR A 230 -9.34 0.16 11.42
C THR A 230 -8.90 0.78 10.09
N VAL A 231 -7.59 0.77 9.81
CA VAL A 231 -7.02 1.30 8.57
C VAL A 231 -7.08 0.27 7.43
N ILE A 232 -6.88 -1.03 7.71
CA ILE A 232 -6.77 -2.07 6.67
C ILE A 232 -8.03 -2.96 6.55
N GLY A 233 -8.74 -3.25 7.65
CA GLY A 233 -9.81 -4.27 7.68
C GLY A 233 -11.13 -3.88 8.37
N ALA A 234 -11.36 -2.61 8.69
CA ALA A 234 -12.65 -2.04 9.08
C ALA A 234 -13.07 -0.97 8.06
N PRO A 235 -13.24 -1.35 6.77
CA PRO A 235 -13.73 -0.44 5.75
C PRO A 235 -15.05 0.21 6.17
N HIS A 236 -15.84 -0.39 7.07
CA HIS A 236 -17.04 0.20 7.66
C HIS A 236 -16.78 1.41 8.59
N LYS A 237 -15.65 1.48 9.32
CA LYS A 237 -15.28 2.67 10.12
C LYS A 237 -14.70 3.78 9.24
N LEU A 238 -13.95 3.40 8.19
CA LEU A 238 -13.58 4.29 7.09
C LEU A 238 -14.83 4.83 6.39
N HIS A 239 -15.82 3.97 6.14
CA HIS A 239 -17.11 4.34 5.57
C HIS A 239 -17.86 5.29 6.50
N ASN A 240 -17.97 5.01 7.80
CA ASN A 240 -18.61 5.94 8.74
C ASN A 240 -17.87 7.29 8.82
N SER A 241 -16.54 7.28 8.81
CA SER A 241 -15.74 8.50 8.76
C SER A 241 -15.97 9.25 7.44
N SER A 242 -16.06 8.54 6.32
CA SER A 242 -16.43 9.10 5.02
C SER A 242 -17.85 9.65 5.02
N VAL A 243 -18.84 8.97 5.61
CA VAL A 243 -20.23 9.45 5.74
C VAL A 243 -20.30 10.73 6.57
N VAL A 244 -19.61 10.76 7.72
CA VAL A 244 -19.55 11.96 8.58
C VAL A 244 -18.82 13.09 7.85
N ASN A 245 -17.69 12.81 7.21
CA ASN A 245 -16.94 13.78 6.43
C ASN A 245 -17.73 14.29 5.22
N ASN A 246 -18.54 13.44 4.58
CA ASN A 246 -19.42 13.85 3.48
C ASN A 246 -20.47 14.82 3.94
N LYS A 247 -21.17 14.48 5.03
CA LYS A 247 -22.17 15.38 5.60
C LYS A 247 -21.53 16.72 5.98
N SER A 248 -20.36 16.67 6.62
CA SER A 248 -19.59 17.86 6.95
C SER A 248 -19.18 18.66 5.70
N ASN A 249 -18.77 18.00 4.62
CA ASN A 249 -18.37 18.64 3.37
C ASN A 249 -19.57 19.21 2.59
N GLU A 250 -20.72 18.53 2.61
CA GLU A 250 -21.97 19.02 2.06
C GLU A 250 -22.42 20.29 2.79
N ASP A 251 -22.38 20.28 4.12
CA ASP A 251 -22.78 21.42 4.93
C ASP A 251 -21.80 22.58 4.74
N ARG A 252 -20.49 22.30 4.63
CA ARG A 252 -19.48 23.30 4.23
C ARG A 252 -19.76 23.86 2.83
N ASN A 253 -20.13 23.02 1.86
CA ASN A 253 -20.46 23.45 0.50
C ASN A 253 -21.73 24.32 0.45
N LYS A 254 -22.77 23.97 1.23
CA LYS A 254 -23.95 24.81 1.39
C LYS A 254 -23.55 26.16 1.97
N TRP A 255 -22.76 26.17 3.04
CA TRP A 255 -22.29 27.40 3.68
C TRP A 255 -21.50 28.29 2.71
N VAL A 256 -20.58 27.71 1.93
CA VAL A 256 -19.81 28.44 0.90
C VAL A 256 -20.72 28.99 -0.21
N LYS A 257 -21.72 28.23 -0.67
CA LYS A 257 -22.67 28.69 -1.69
C LYS A 257 -23.53 29.85 -1.18
N THR A 258 -24.06 29.73 0.03
CA THR A 258 -24.85 30.80 0.67
C THR A 258 -24.00 32.05 0.87
N GLY A 259 -22.78 31.91 1.42
CA GLY A 259 -21.87 33.05 1.60
C GLY A 259 -21.54 33.77 0.30
N ARG A 260 -21.26 33.03 -0.79
CA ARG A 260 -21.02 33.62 -2.12
C ARG A 260 -22.26 34.28 -2.72
N ALA A 261 -23.45 33.76 -2.45
CA ALA A 261 -24.71 34.36 -2.93
C ALA A 261 -24.99 35.67 -2.20
N GLU A 262 -24.79 35.71 -0.88
CA GLU A 262 -24.92 36.93 -0.08
C GLU A 262 -23.91 37.99 -0.49
N GLU A 263 -22.66 37.61 -0.74
CA GLU A 263 -21.62 38.53 -1.22
C GLU A 263 -22.00 39.14 -2.58
N LYS A 264 -22.54 38.34 -3.51
CA LYS A 264 -23.07 38.85 -4.79
C LYS A 264 -24.25 39.80 -4.61
N SER A 265 -25.17 39.49 -3.69
CA SER A 265 -26.32 40.35 -3.40
C SER A 265 -25.89 41.68 -2.78
N LYS A 266 -24.93 41.67 -1.85
CA LYS A 266 -24.33 42.89 -1.28
C LYS A 266 -23.67 43.73 -2.37
N LYS A 267 -22.85 43.11 -3.22
CA LYS A 267 -22.21 43.81 -4.35
C LYS A 267 -23.22 44.42 -5.32
N ARG A 268 -24.34 43.74 -5.61
CA ARG A 268 -25.42 44.29 -6.44
C ARG A 268 -26.12 45.47 -5.79
N LYS A 269 -26.33 45.46 -4.47
CA LYS A 269 -26.91 46.59 -3.74
C LYS A 269 -25.99 47.80 -3.78
N THR A 270 -24.70 47.62 -3.49
CA THR A 270 -23.70 48.70 -3.57
C THR A 270 -23.64 49.32 -4.96
N LEU A 271 -23.64 48.50 -6.02
CA LEU A 271 -23.66 49.01 -7.40
C LEU A 271 -24.95 49.77 -7.74
N HIS A 272 -26.09 49.41 -7.15
CA HIS A 272 -27.35 50.13 -7.36
C HIS A 272 -27.36 51.47 -6.61
N GLU A 273 -26.86 51.49 -5.37
CA GLU A 273 -26.70 52.71 -4.58
C GLU A 273 -25.74 53.70 -5.27
N GLU A 274 -24.59 53.22 -5.78
CA GLU A 274 -23.65 54.04 -6.55
C GLU A 274 -24.27 54.61 -7.85
N ALA A 275 -25.09 53.81 -8.55
CA ALA A 275 -25.78 54.26 -9.77
C ALA A 275 -26.86 55.31 -9.47
N ASP A 276 -27.60 55.16 -8.36
CA ASP A 276 -28.60 56.13 -7.94
C ASP A 276 -27.94 57.47 -7.54
N GLU A 277 -26.80 57.43 -6.85
CA GLU A 277 -26.00 58.63 -6.53
C GLU A 277 -25.49 59.34 -7.80
N GLU A 278 -25.04 58.57 -8.81
CA GLU A 278 -24.58 59.12 -10.08
C GLU A 278 -25.73 59.79 -10.85
N ILE A 279 -26.93 59.20 -10.86
CA ILE A 279 -28.13 59.78 -11.49
C ILE A 279 -28.54 61.08 -10.79
N VAL A 280 -28.53 61.12 -9.44
CA VAL A 280 -28.86 62.32 -8.67
C VAL A 280 -27.85 63.44 -8.96
N SER A 281 -26.55 63.12 -8.94
CA SER A 281 -25.47 64.06 -9.30
C SER A 281 -25.62 64.60 -10.72
N ALA A 282 -25.92 63.74 -11.70
CA ALA A 282 -26.15 64.15 -13.09
C ALA A 282 -27.39 65.05 -13.24
N ALA A 283 -28.47 64.76 -12.52
CA ALA A 283 -29.68 65.58 -12.50
C ALA A 283 -29.42 66.97 -11.88
N GLU A 284 -28.67 67.04 -10.78
CA GLU A 284 -28.26 68.31 -10.18
C GLU A 284 -27.38 69.13 -11.12
N LEU A 285 -26.44 68.49 -11.82
CA LEU A 285 -25.60 69.14 -12.82
C LEU A 285 -26.45 69.71 -13.97
N LEU A 286 -27.39 68.95 -14.51
CA LEU A 286 -28.31 69.43 -15.56
C LEU A 286 -29.18 70.60 -15.08
N MET A 287 -29.68 70.56 -13.84
CA MET A 287 -30.43 71.67 -13.27
C MET A 287 -29.58 72.94 -13.08
N SER A 288 -28.28 72.80 -12.84
CA SER A 288 -27.36 73.94 -12.75
C SER A 288 -27.17 74.65 -14.10
N PHE A 289 -27.11 73.90 -15.20
CA PHE A 289 -26.99 74.46 -16.56
C PHE A 289 -28.24 75.24 -17.01
N SER A 290 -29.43 74.87 -16.52
CA SER A 290 -30.67 75.59 -16.88
C SER A 290 -30.79 76.97 -16.22
N LYS A 291 -29.94 77.30 -15.24
CA LYS A 291 -29.99 78.59 -14.51
C LYS A 291 -28.99 79.61 -15.03
N ALA A 292 -28.07 79.21 -15.92
CA ALA A 292 -27.08 80.08 -16.56
C ALA A 292 -27.62 80.61 -17.90
#